data_AF-A0A920DIA8-F1
#
_entry.id   AF-A0A920DIA8-F1
#
_cell.length_a   1.000
_cell.length_b   1.000
_cell.length_c   1.000
_cell.angle_alpha   90.00
_cell.angle_beta   90.00
_cell.angle_gamma   90.00
#
_symmetry.space_group_name_H-M   'P 1'
#
loop_
_entity.id
_entity.type
_entity.pdbx_description
1 polymer ?
#
loop_
_entity_poly.entity_id
_entity_poly.type
_entity_poly.pdbx_seq_one_letter_code
_entity_poly.pdbx_strand_id
1 'polypeptide(L)' 'MNEDNKKKIWKLIQKTGDELIGRLPDHPSHPKGRNPYAHIALEIKNHFGMSYKDIEDDKIPELEKFIEFIQNNPR' A
#
# COMPACT_ATOMS: atom_id res chain seq x y z
N MET A 1 -14.33 -6.51 1.06
CA MET A 1 -13.47 -7.48 1.80
C MET A 1 -14.10 -7.84 3.15
N ASN A 2 -13.96 -9.08 3.62
CA ASN A 2 -14.32 -9.46 5.00
C ASN A 2 -13.30 -8.97 6.04
N GLU A 3 -13.64 -9.05 7.33
CA GLU A 3 -12.81 -8.49 8.42
C GLU A 3 -11.44 -9.16 8.59
N ASP A 4 -11.34 -10.47 8.39
CA ASP A 4 -10.07 -11.19 8.54
C ASP A 4 -9.11 -10.83 7.41
N ASN A 5 -9.63 -10.72 6.20
CA ASN A 5 -8.87 -10.27 5.04
C ASN A 5 -8.46 -8.80 5.18
N LYS A 6 -9.31 -7.92 5.72
CA LYS A 6 -8.92 -6.52 6.01
C LYS A 6 -7.74 -6.47 6.96
N LYS A 7 -7.74 -7.29 8.02
CA LYS A 7 -6.61 -7.38 8.97
C LYS A 7 -5.35 -7.94 8.30
N LYS A 8 -5.49 -8.97 7.46
CA LYS A 8 -4.37 -9.55 6.69
C LYS A 8 -3.71 -8.51 5.79
N ILE A 9 -4.50 -7.82 4.97
CA ILE A 9 -4.00 -6.80 4.05
C ILE A 9 -3.43 -5.61 4.81
N TRP A 10 -4.06 -5.18 5.90
CA TRP A 10 -3.51 -4.10 6.71
C TRP A 10 -2.13 -4.44 7.27
N LYS A 11 -1.94 -5.65 7.80
CA LYS A 11 -0.62 -6.12 8.25
C LYS A 11 0.40 -6.17 7.11
N LEU A 12 -0.02 -6.57 5.91
CA LEU A 12 0.85 -6.56 4.73
C LEU A 12 1.26 -5.12 4.36
N ILE A 13 0.32 -4.18 4.31
CA ILE A 13 0.61 -2.76 4.07
C ILE A 13 1.57 -2.20 5.12
N GLN A 14 1.40 -2.56 6.39
CA GLN A 14 2.32 -2.16 7.46
C GLN A 14 3.72 -2.71 7.23
N LYS A 15 3.85 -4.01 6.98
CA LYS A 15 5.16 -4.65 6.71
C LYS A 15 5.85 -4.00 5.50
N THR A 16 5.14 -3.84 4.39
CA THR A 16 5.70 -3.20 3.19
C THR A 16 6.03 -1.73 3.44
N GLY A 17 5.21 -1.03 4.24
CA GLY A 17 5.47 0.35 4.63
C GLY A 17 6.76 0.49 5.44
N ASP A 18 7.00 -0.41 6.39
CA ASP A 18 8.24 -0.46 7.17
C ASP A 18 9.47 -0.65 6.26
N GLU A 19 9.35 -1.53 5.26
CA GLU A 19 10.42 -1.80 4.29
C GLU A 19 10.67 -0.62 3.32
N LEU A 20 9.71 0.28 3.16
CA LEU A 20 9.79 1.46 2.29
C LEU A 20 10.24 2.73 3.02
N ILE A 21 10.44 2.70 4.34
CA ILE A 21 10.96 3.83 5.11
C ILE A 21 12.31 4.27 4.52
N GLY A 22 12.40 5.55 4.11
CA GLY A 22 13.60 6.12 3.51
C GLY A 22 13.91 5.67 2.08
N ARG A 23 13.02 4.88 1.44
CA ARG A 23 13.18 4.43 0.04
C ARG A 23 12.35 5.22 -0.96
N LEU A 24 11.35 5.96 -0.49
CA LEU A 24 10.52 6.81 -1.32
C LEU A 24 11.27 8.10 -1.70
N PRO A 25 11.05 8.63 -2.92
CA PRO A 25 11.73 9.84 -3.35
C PRO A 25 11.27 11.07 -2.55
N ASP A 26 12.22 11.98 -2.35
CA ASP A 26 11.97 13.23 -1.66
C ASP A 26 10.95 14.10 -2.40
N HIS A 27 10.24 14.93 -1.65
CA HIS A 27 9.31 15.90 -2.20
C HIS A 27 9.38 17.20 -1.40
N PRO A 28 9.38 18.39 -2.04
CA PRO A 28 9.47 19.68 -1.34
C PRO A 28 8.39 19.88 -0.27
N SER A 29 7.17 19.37 -0.51
CA SER A 29 6.06 19.41 0.45
C SER A 29 6.17 18.42 1.62
N HIS A 30 7.18 17.54 1.60
CA HIS A 30 7.44 16.54 2.63
C HIS A 30 8.88 16.66 3.16
N PRO A 31 9.20 17.75 3.90
CA PRO A 31 10.56 18.01 4.38
C PRO A 31 11.09 16.98 5.39
N LYS A 32 10.24 16.08 5.89
CA LYS A 32 10.60 14.98 6.80
C LYS A 32 10.50 13.59 6.13
N GLY A 33 10.42 13.56 4.81
CA GLY A 33 10.18 12.34 4.02
C GLY A 33 8.69 12.00 3.85
N ARG A 34 8.41 11.10 2.90
CA ARG A 34 7.04 10.61 2.61
C ARG A 34 6.64 9.53 3.63
N ASN A 35 5.35 9.50 3.98
CA ASN A 35 4.77 8.42 4.78
C ASN A 35 4.51 7.19 3.89
N PRO A 36 5.23 6.06 4.08
CA PRO A 36 5.10 4.92 3.18
C PRO A 36 3.75 4.22 3.26
N TYR A 37 3.13 4.13 4.43
CA TYR A 37 1.82 3.50 4.59
C TYR A 37 0.73 4.26 3.84
N ALA A 38 0.77 5.60 3.95
CA ALA A 38 -0.15 6.47 3.22
C ALA A 38 0.09 6.40 1.71
N HIS A 39 1.34 6.30 1.28
CA HIS A 39 1.70 6.12 -0.11
C HIS A 39 1.14 4.81 -0.68
N ILE A 40 1.35 3.67 0.00
CA ILE A 40 0.80 2.37 -0.43
C ILE A 40 -0.73 2.43 -0.55
N ALA A 41 -1.41 2.99 0.46
CA ALA A 41 -2.87 3.11 0.43
C ALA A 41 -3.37 3.99 -0.73
N LEU A 42 -2.64 5.06 -1.06
CA LEU A 42 -2.94 5.91 -2.20
C LEU A 42 -2.70 5.20 -3.53
N GLU A 43 -1.59 4.49 -3.69
CA GLU A 43 -1.31 3.70 -4.90
C GLU A 43 -2.39 2.62 -5.12
N ILE A 44 -2.81 1.91 -4.06
CA ILE A 44 -3.91 0.94 -4.14
C ILE A 44 -5.18 1.65 -4.62
N LYS A 45 -5.53 2.79 -4.03
CA LYS A 45 -6.73 3.55 -4.44
C LYS A 45 -6.66 4.01 -5.90
N ASN A 46 -5.50 4.44 -6.35
CA ASN A 46 -5.29 4.89 -7.73
C ASN A 46 -5.38 3.71 -8.72
N HIS A 47 -4.89 2.52 -8.35
CA HIS A 47 -4.90 1.34 -9.21
C HIS A 47 -6.27 0.66 -9.29
N PHE A 48 -6.94 0.46 -8.14
CA PHE A 48 -8.22 -0.24 -8.07
C PHE A 48 -9.44 0.68 -8.13
N GLY A 49 -9.24 2.01 -8.07
CA GLY A 49 -10.32 3.01 -8.02
C GLY A 49 -11.03 3.10 -6.67
N MET A 50 -10.62 2.31 -5.67
CA MET A 50 -11.26 2.23 -4.36
C MET A 50 -10.26 1.88 -3.25
N SER A 51 -10.65 2.09 -2.00
CA SER A 51 -9.80 1.73 -0.86
C SER A 51 -9.60 0.21 -0.79
N TYR A 52 -8.45 -0.24 -0.28
CA TYR A 52 -8.19 -1.67 -0.06
C TYR A 52 -9.27 -2.37 0.76
N LYS A 53 -9.99 -1.63 1.62
CA LYS A 53 -11.08 -2.15 2.46
C LYS A 53 -12.32 -2.52 1.66
N ASP A 54 -12.50 -1.88 0.50
CA ASP A 54 -13.67 -2.00 -0.37
C ASP A 54 -13.46 -3.05 -1.47
N ILE A 55 -12.21 -3.49 -1.68
CA ILE A 55 -11.86 -4.54 -2.65
C ILE A 55 -12.53 -5.87 -2.26
N GLU A 56 -13.07 -6.59 -3.24
CA GLU A 56 -13.70 -7.89 -3.05
C GLU A 56 -12.68 -8.98 -2.66
N ASP A 57 -13.11 -10.01 -1.92
CA ASP A 57 -12.19 -11.02 -1.35
C ASP A 57 -11.52 -11.89 -2.44
N ASP A 58 -12.15 -12.03 -3.61
CA ASP A 58 -11.62 -12.73 -4.78
C ASP A 58 -10.41 -12.03 -5.43
N LYS A 59 -10.30 -10.70 -5.26
CA LYS A 59 -9.19 -9.87 -5.76
C LYS A 59 -8.01 -9.76 -4.81
N ILE A 60 -8.04 -10.44 -3.68
CA ILE A 60 -6.92 -10.45 -2.72
C ILE A 60 -5.59 -10.87 -3.35
N PRO A 61 -5.51 -11.93 -4.17
CA PRO A 61 -4.25 -12.33 -4.80
C PRO A 61 -3.68 -11.24 -5.72
N GLU A 62 -4.55 -10.49 -6.41
CA GLU A 62 -4.15 -9.36 -7.26
C GLU A 62 -3.64 -8.19 -6.41
N LEU A 63 -4.36 -7.87 -5.33
CA LEU A 63 -3.96 -6.83 -4.37
C LEU A 63 -2.61 -7.14 -3.71
N GLU A 64 -2.37 -8.38 -3.29
CA GLU A 64 -1.09 -8.79 -2.69
C GLU A 64 0.07 -8.61 -3.67
N LYS A 65 -0.11 -9.04 -4.94
CA LYS A 65 0.88 -8.81 -6.01
C LYS A 65 1.12 -7.33 -6.28
N PHE A 66 0.07 -6.51 -6.22
CA PHE A 66 0.22 -5.08 -6.43
C PHE A 66 0.99 -4.40 -5.28
N ILE A 67 0.77 -4.83 -4.02
CA ILE A 67 1.56 -4.35 -2.89
C ILE A 67 3.03 -4.75 -3.03
N GLU A 68 3.33 -5.98 -3.46
CA GLU A 68 4.69 -6.42 -3.77
C GLU A 68 5.31 -5.62 -4.94
N PHE A 69 4.52 -5.26 -5.95
CA PHE A 69 4.98 -4.39 -7.02
C PHE A 69 5.40 -3.01 -6.50
N ILE A 70 4.61 -2.38 -5.61
CA ILE A 70 4.96 -1.08 -4.99
C ILE A 70 6.28 -1.20 -4.22
N GLN A 71 6.45 -2.27 -3.45
CA GLN A 71 7.68 -2.52 -2.68
C GLN A 71 8.94 -2.52 -3.55
N ASN A 72 8.86 -3.16 -4.72
CA ASN A 72 9.96 -3.30 -5.66
C ASN A 72 10.15 -2.07 -6.55
N ASN A 73 9.19 -1.15 -6.57
CA ASN A 73 9.20 0.06 -7.40
C ASN A 73 8.85 1.32 -6.57
N PRO A 74 9.67 1.68 -5.56
CA PRO A 74 9.41 2.85 -4.73
C PRO A 74 9.50 4.14 -5.57
N ARG A 75 8.41 4.91 -5.64
CA ARG A 75 8.26 6.11 -6.49
C ARG A 75 7.48 7.25 -5.83
#